data_AF-A0A2N3E0N3-F1
#
_entry.id   AF-A0A2N3E0N3-F1
#
_cell.length_a   1.000
_cell.length_b   1.000
_cell.length_c   1.000
_cell.angle_alpha   90.00
_cell.angle_beta   90.00
_cell.angle_gamma   90.00
#
_symmetry.space_group_name_H-M   'P 1'
#
loop_
_entity.id
_entity.type
_entity.pdbx_description
1 polymer ?
#
loop_
_entity_poly.entity_id
_entity_poly.type
_entity_poly.pdbx_seq_one_letter_code
_entity_poly.pdbx_strand_id
1 'polypeptide(L)' 'MPELQGRCLCGQFSYESSAAPLATMICHCKNCQRQSGAAFSVNVVVPADAVT' A
#
# COMPACT_ATOMS: atom_id res chain seq x y z
N MET A 1 9.97 -10.33 -12.28
CA MET A 1 8.61 -10.62 -11.78
C MET A 1 8.37 -9.66 -10.62
N PRO A 2 7.27 -8.91 -10.58
CA PRO A 2 7.04 -7.98 -9.48
C PRO A 2 6.87 -8.74 -8.17
N GLU A 3 7.49 -8.26 -7.09
CA GLU A 3 7.34 -8.83 -5.75
C GLU A 3 5.98 -8.46 -5.14
N LEU A 4 5.41 -7.33 -5.58
CA LEU A 4 4.10 -6.86 -5.18
C LEU A 4 3.41 -6.12 -6.32
N GLN A 5 2.10 -6.32 -6.46
CA GLN A 5 1.26 -5.63 -7.44
C GLN A 5 -0.08 -5.26 -6.82
N GLY A 6 -0.68 -4.17 -7.28
CA GLY A 6 -2.00 -3.75 -6.84
C GLY A 6 -2.68 -2.81 -7.82
N ARG A 7 -3.99 -2.60 -7.62
CA ARG A 7 -4.75 -1.62 -8.37
C ARG A 7 -5.75 -0.90 -7.48
N CYS A 8 -6.09 0.33 -7.85
CA CYS A 8 -7.18 1.06 -7.21
C CYS A 8 -8.52 0.34 -7.45
N LEU A 9 -9.46 0.45 -6.50
CA LEU A 9 -10.78 -0.19 -6.58
C LEU A 9 -11.60 0.28 -7.79
N CYS A 10 -11.40 1.52 -8.26
CA CYS A 10 -12.03 2.01 -9.49
C CYS A 10 -11.42 1.43 -10.77
N GLY A 11 -10.28 0.75 -10.67
CA GLY A 11 -9.57 0.12 -11.79
C GLY A 11 -8.78 1.06 -12.70
N GLN A 12 -8.79 2.37 -12.45
CA GLN A 12 -8.13 3.36 -13.32
C GLN A 12 -6.60 3.41 -13.15
N PHE A 13 -6.08 2.91 -12.03
CA PHE A 13 -4.65 2.95 -11.71
C PHE A 13 -4.18 1.61 -11.17
N SER A 14 -3.02 1.18 -11.62
CA SER A 14 -2.26 0.03 -11.11
C SER A 14 -0.89 0.50 -10.63
N TYR A 15 -0.29 -0.27 -9.74
CA TYR A 15 1.08 -0.07 -9.31
C TYR A 15 1.77 -1.42 -9.14
N GLU A 16 3.08 -1.42 -9.35
CA GLU A 16 3.94 -2.57 -9.12
C GLU A 16 5.15 -2.16 -8.28
N SER A 17 5.67 -3.09 -7.47
CA SER A 17 6.95 -2.96 -6.79
C SER A 17 7.86 -4.12 -7.17
N SER A 18 9.08 -3.79 -7.60
CA SER A 18 10.14 -4.78 -7.86
C SER A 18 10.84 -5.25 -6.59
N ALA A 19 10.65 -4.55 -5.47
CA ALA A 19 11.25 -4.87 -4.18
C ALA A 19 10.23 -5.54 -3.24
N ALA A 20 10.74 -6.47 -2.42
CA ALA A 20 9.99 -7.04 -1.31
C ALA A 20 9.65 -5.97 -0.26
N PRO A 21 8.52 -6.11 0.47
CA PRO A 21 8.17 -5.23 1.58
C PRO A 21 9.29 -5.11 2.63
N LEU A 22 9.65 -3.87 2.98
CA LEU A 22 10.51 -3.58 4.12
C LEU A 22 9.76 -3.78 5.45
N ALA A 23 8.45 -3.50 5.45
CA ALA A 23 7.58 -3.70 6.59
C ALA A 23 6.11 -3.81 6.15
N THR A 24 5.32 -4.52 6.96
CA THR A 24 3.87 -4.50 6.90
C THR A 24 3.35 -4.09 8.27
N MET A 25 2.45 -3.11 8.32
CA MET A 25 2.01 -2.53 9.59
C MET A 25 0.54 -2.15 9.62
N ILE A 26 -0.05 -2.29 10.82
CA ILE A 26 -1.38 -1.79 11.12
C ILE A 26 -1.25 -0.37 11.69
N CYS A 27 -1.86 0.60 11.03
CA CYS A 27 -1.86 1.99 11.48
C CYS A 27 -3.24 2.41 12.01
N HIS A 28 -3.24 2.92 13.24
CA HIS A 28 -4.44 3.38 13.96
C HIS A 28 -4.60 4.91 13.97
N CYS A 29 -3.77 5.66 13.24
CA CYS A 29 -3.86 7.11 13.24
C CYS A 29 -5.19 7.58 12.62
N LYS A 30 -5.63 8.79 12.98
CA LYS A 30 -6.91 9.35 12.49
C LYS A 30 -6.96 9.52 10.98
N ASN A 31 -5.81 9.76 10.32
CA ASN A 31 -5.75 9.85 8.87
C ASN A 31 -6.02 8.48 8.21
N CYS A 32 -5.35 7.42 8.68
CA CYS A 32 -5.56 6.07 8.17
C CYS A 32 -6.99 5.58 8.42
N GLN A 33 -7.56 5.85 9.60
CA GLN A 33 -8.97 5.54 9.89
C GLN A 33 -9.93 6.24 8.92
N ARG A 34 -9.69 7.53 8.63
CA ARG A 34 -10.53 8.30 7.68
C ARG A 34 -10.37 7.81 6.25
N GLN A 35 -9.16 7.46 5.82
CA GLN A 35 -8.88 7.02 4.46
C GLN A 35 -9.46 5.63 4.18
N SER A 36 -9.33 4.68 5.12
CA SER A 36 -9.85 3.32 4.95
C SER A 36 -11.34 3.17 5.27
N GLY A 37 -11.90 4.09 6.07
CA GLY A 37 -13.25 3.95 6.63
C GLY A 37 -13.37 2.86 7.72
N ALA A 38 -12.25 2.28 8.15
CA ALA A 38 -12.19 1.21 9.15
C ALA A 38 -11.47 1.67 10.44
N ALA A 39 -11.39 0.79 11.44
CA ALA A 39 -10.70 1.07 12.70
C ALA A 39 -9.17 1.25 12.54
N PHE A 40 -8.61 0.82 11.41
CA PHE A 40 -7.21 0.92 11.03
C PHE A 40 -7.02 0.81 9.52
N SER A 41 -5.79 1.04 9.05
CA SER A 41 -5.34 0.65 7.71
C SER A 41 -4.18 -0.35 7.80
N VAL A 42 -4.10 -1.28 6.86
CA VAL A 42 -2.93 -2.16 6.67
C VAL A 42 -2.06 -1.51 5.59
N ASN A 43 -0.82 -1.19 5.94
CA ASN A 43 0.10 -0.49 5.06
C ASN A 43 1.33 -1.37 4.81
N VAL A 44 1.86 -1.28 3.59
CA VAL A 44 3.10 -1.94 3.16
C VAL A 44 4.12 -0.85 2.86
N VAL A 45 5.33 -1.02 3.34
CA VAL A 45 6.44 -0.08 3.10
C VAL A 45 7.41 -0.71 2.11
N VAL A 46 7.71 0.01 1.04
CA VAL A 46 8.68 -0.37 -0.01
C VAL A 46 9.57 0.84 -0.34
N PRO A 47 10.78 0.65 -0.91
CA PRO A 47 11.60 1.74 -1.42
C PRO A 47 10.85 2.56 -2.48
N ALA A 48 10.99 3.88 -2.43
CA ALA A 48 10.26 4.78 -3.34
C ALA A 48 10.66 4.62 -4.81
N ASP A 49 11.93 4.29 -5.06
CA ASP A 49 12.50 4.02 -6.38
C ASP A 49 12.12 2.64 -6.94
N ALA A 50 11.51 1.78 -6.13
CA ALA A 50 11.08 0.45 -6.53
C ALA A 50 9.62 0.40 -7.03
N VAL A 51 8.86 1.50 -6.91
CA VAL A 51 7.43 1.60 -7.27
C VAL A 51 7.23 2.31 -8.61
N THR A 52 6.40 1.71 -9.47
CA THR A 52 5.94 2.28 -10.75
C THR A 52 4.44 2.24 -10.89
#